data_AF-A0AAD9TTB7-F1
#
_entry.id   AF-A0AAD9TTB7-F1
#
_cell.length_a   1.000
_cell.length_b   1.000
_cell.length_c   1.000
_cell.angle_alpha   90.00
_cell.angle_beta   90.00
_cell.angle_gamma   90.00
#
_symmetry.space_group_name_H-M   'P 1'
#
loop_
_entity.id
_entity.type
_entity.pdbx_description
1 polymer ?
#
loop_
_entity_poly.entity_id
_entity_poly.type
_entity_poly.pdbx_seq_one_letter_code
_entity_poly.pdbx_strand_id
1 'polypeptide(L)'
;MLVYGCPTDILDEYAQIGERTVIESLRRFCDVVIGVIEEIFLRKPNKYDIARFLQEGEDRGFPGMHGSIDCMHWHWKNYPTARH
;
A
#
# COMPACT_ATOMS: atom_id res chain seq x y z
N MET A 1 -2.10 -10.24 -10.26
CA MET A 1 -2.60 -10.29 -8.86
C MET A 1 -1.39 -10.39 -7.94
N LEU A 2 -1.36 -9.60 -6.86
CA LEU A 2 -0.16 -9.40 -6.04
C LEU A 2 0.37 -10.71 -5.45
N VAL A 3 1.64 -11.01 -5.77
CA VAL A 3 2.58 -11.97 -5.14
C VAL A 3 2.22 -13.46 -5.17
N TYR A 4 0.96 -13.86 -5.23
CA TYR A 4 0.56 -15.25 -5.41
C TYR A 4 -0.09 -15.40 -6.78
N GLY A 5 0.57 -16.14 -7.67
CA GLY A 5 0.10 -16.43 -9.02
C GLY A 5 -1.19 -17.22 -8.97
N CYS A 6 -2.32 -16.52 -8.92
CA CYS A 6 -3.63 -17.08 -9.18
C CYS A 6 -3.85 -17.05 -10.70
N PRO A 7 -4.09 -18.19 -11.35
CA PRO A 7 -4.47 -18.24 -12.74
C PRO A 7 -5.70 -17.35 -12.98
N THR A 8 -5.60 -16.40 -13.92
CA THR A 8 -6.65 -15.40 -14.19
C THR A 8 -7.95 -16.03 -14.69
N ASP A 9 -7.84 -17.19 -15.34
CA ASP A 9 -8.95 -18.04 -15.79
C ASP A 9 -9.79 -18.59 -14.64
N ILE A 10 -9.17 -19.01 -13.52
CA ILE A 10 -9.90 -19.54 -12.36
C ILE A 10 -10.78 -18.45 -11.72
N LEU A 11 -10.27 -17.22 -11.64
CA LEU A 11 -11.04 -16.11 -11.07
C LEU A 11 -12.18 -15.69 -11.98
N ASP A 12 -11.99 -15.72 -13.30
CA ASP A 12 -13.05 -15.41 -14.27
C ASP A 12 -14.14 -16.50 -14.28
N GLU A 13 -13.75 -17.78 -14.21
CA GLU A 13 -14.67 -18.92 -14.19
C GLU A 13 -15.51 -18.99 -12.89
N TYR A 14 -14.91 -18.64 -11.74
CA TYR A 14 -15.60 -18.62 -10.43
C TYR A 14 -16.39 -17.35 -10.16
N ALA A 15 -15.82 -16.18 -10.47
CA ALA A 15 -16.45 -14.91 -10.13
C ALA A 15 -17.49 -14.52 -11.20
N GLN A 16 -17.23 -14.85 -12.48
CA GLN A 16 -18.05 -14.45 -13.63
C GLN A 16 -18.39 -12.95 -13.62
N ILE A 17 -17.44 -12.13 -13.15
CA ILE A 17 -17.62 -10.68 -13.02
C ILE A 17 -16.93 -10.02 -14.20
N GLY A 18 -17.71 -9.33 -15.03
CA GLY A 18 -17.15 -8.56 -16.14
C GLY A 18 -16.13 -7.54 -15.65
N GLU A 19 -15.07 -7.33 -16.44
CA GLU A 19 -13.94 -6.44 -16.13
C GLU A 19 -14.40 -5.05 -15.60
N ARG A 20 -15.43 -4.46 -16.23
CA ARG A 20 -16.01 -3.18 -15.80
C ARG A 20 -16.55 -3.21 -14.38
N THR A 21 -17.23 -4.28 -14.01
CA THR A 21 -17.83 -4.47 -12.68
C THR A 21 -16.74 -4.67 -11.63
N VAL A 22 -15.65 -5.38 -11.96
CA VAL A 22 -14.49 -5.51 -11.06
C VAL A 22 -13.86 -4.14 -10.77
N ILE A 23 -13.62 -3.35 -11.82
CA ILE A 23 -13.03 -2.01 -11.70
C ILE A 23 -13.95 -1.09 -10.87
N GLU A 24 -15.25 -1.10 -11.14
CA GLU A 24 -16.20 -0.27 -10.39
C GLU A 24 -16.30 -0.70 -8.93
N SER A 25 -16.33 -2.00 -8.65
CA SER A 25 -16.36 -2.54 -7.29
C SER A 25 -15.09 -2.16 -6.52
N LEU A 26 -13.93 -2.25 -7.17
CA LEU A 26 -12.66 -1.84 -6.57
C LEU A 26 -12.63 -0.33 -6.26
N ARG A 27 -13.14 0.51 -7.17
CA ARG A 27 -13.24 1.96 -6.92
C ARG A 27 -14.10 2.25 -5.70
N ARG A 28 -15.31 1.69 -5.64
CA ARG A 28 -16.22 1.87 -4.51
C ARG A 28 -15.60 1.38 -3.20
N PHE A 29 -14.90 0.25 -3.24
CA PHE A 29 -14.17 -0.26 -2.07
C PHE A 29 -13.10 0.72 -1.61
N CYS A 30 -12.27 1.23 -2.53
CA CYS A 30 -11.25 2.23 -2.21
C CYS A 30 -11.87 3.51 -1.65
N ASP A 31 -12.97 4.00 -2.21
CA ASP A 31 -13.65 5.20 -1.73
C ASP A 31 -14.15 5.02 -0.28
N VAL A 32 -14.71 3.85 0.06
CA VAL A 32 -15.12 3.53 1.43
C VAL A 32 -13.91 3.45 2.35
N VAL A 33 -12.83 2.78 1.94
CA VAL A 33 -11.61 2.69 2.74
C VAL A 33 -11.04 4.08 3.00
N ILE A 34 -10.96 4.93 1.98
CA ILE A 34 -10.51 6.32 2.12
C ILE A 34 -11.40 7.05 3.12
N GLY A 35 -12.72 7.00 2.97
CA GLY A 35 -13.65 7.65 3.90
C GLY A 35 -13.53 7.16 5.35
N VAL A 36 -13.10 5.91 5.58
CA VAL A 36 -12.89 5.38 6.94
C VAL A 36 -11.55 5.84 7.53
N ILE A 37 -10.50 5.96 6.72
CA ILE A 37 -9.14 6.17 7.21
C ILE A 37 -8.61 7.60 7.00
N GLU A 38 -9.30 8.43 6.22
CA GLU A 38 -8.83 9.76 5.82
C GLU A 38 -8.54 10.67 7.00
N GLU A 39 -9.43 10.71 7.99
CA GLU A 39 -9.26 11.58 9.15
C GLU A 39 -8.04 11.19 10.00
N ILE A 40 -7.67 9.91 9.95
CA ILE A 40 -6.57 9.35 10.75
C ILE A 40 -5.24 9.47 9.99
N PHE A 41 -5.24 9.15 8.70
CA PHE A 41 -4.02 8.96 7.90
C PHE A 41 -3.77 10.02 6.83
N LEU A 42 -4.81 10.72 6.34
CA LEU A 42 -4.66 11.81 5.36
C LEU A 42 -4.54 13.19 6.01
N ARG A 43 -4.77 13.31 7.32
CA ARG A 43 -4.47 14.54 8.05
C ARG A 43 -2.96 14.78 8.16
N LYS A 44 -2.57 16.04 8.35
CA LYS A 44 -1.18 16.38 8.68
C LYS A 44 -0.76 15.70 9.99
N PRO A 45 0.38 14.98 10.03
CA PRO A 45 0.89 14.38 11.26
C PRO A 45 1.14 15.44 12.33
N ASN A 46 0.74 15.14 13.57
CA ASN A 46 1.06 15.94 14.73
C ASN A 46 2.34 15.40 15.40
N LYS A 47 2.81 16.07 16.46
CA LYS A 47 4.06 15.68 17.15
C LYS A 47 4.03 14.25 17.70
N TYR A 48 2.87 13.74 18.12
CA TYR A 48 2.73 12.37 18.62
C TYR A 48 2.83 11.35 17.49
N ASP A 49 2.19 11.62 16.34
CA ASP A 49 2.30 10.74 15.18
C ASP A 49 3.75 10.65 14.69
N ILE A 50 4.44 11.79 14.64
CA ILE A 50 5.85 11.90 14.27
C ILE A 50 6.71 11.05 15.21
N ALA A 51 6.54 11.21 16.53
CA ALA A 51 7.30 10.45 17.51
C ALA A 51 7.02 8.94 17.40
N ARG A 52 5.76 8.55 17.19
CA ARG A 52 5.37 7.16 17.00
C ARG A 52 6.02 6.56 15.74
N PHE A 53 5.97 7.26 14.61
CA PHE A 53 6.59 6.79 13.37
C PHE A 53 8.10 6.63 13.49
N LEU A 54 8.76 7.55 14.21
CA LEU A 54 10.20 7.45 14.46
C LEU A 54 10.55 6.25 15.33
N GLN A 55 9.78 6.00 16.41
CA GLN A 55 9.99 4.82 17.26
C GLN A 55 9.76 3.52 16.49
N GLU A 56 8.65 3.41 15.75
CA GLU A 56 8.36 2.23 14.92
C GLU A 56 9.44 2.03 13.84
N GLY A 57 9.99 3.13 13.30
CA GLY A 57 11.13 3.11 12.39
C GLY A 57 12.38 2.54 13.05
N GLU A 58 12.78 3.07 14.21
CA GLU A 58 13.93 2.60 14.98
C GLU A 58 13.83 1.12 15.36
N ASP A 59 12.67 0.68 15.86
CA ASP A 59 12.42 -0.72 16.24
C ASP A 59 12.58 -1.68 15.04
N ARG A 60 12.28 -1.18 13.83
CA ARG A 60 12.43 -1.92 12.57
C ARG A 60 13.81 -1.76 11.92
N GLY A 61 14.71 -0.99 12.54
CA GLY A 61 16.07 -0.73 12.05
C GLY A 61 16.19 0.46 11.10
N PHE A 62 15.17 1.31 10.98
CA PHE A 62 15.07 2.51 10.13
C PHE A 62 15.14 3.81 10.98
N PRO A 63 16.29 4.13 11.59
CA PRO A 63 16.41 5.31 12.45
C PRO A 63 16.19 6.60 11.65
N GLY A 64 15.34 7.49 12.17
CA GLY A 64 15.02 8.77 11.53
C GLY A 64 13.97 8.73 10.41
N MET A 65 13.34 7.57 10.14
CA MET A 65 12.37 7.44 9.05
C MET A 65 11.00 8.02 9.43
N HIS A 66 10.70 9.22 8.96
CA HIS A 66 9.36 9.78 8.98
C HIS A 66 8.54 9.24 7.80
N GLY A 67 8.09 7.98 7.88
CA GLY A 67 6.95 7.40 7.14
C GLY A 67 6.85 7.58 5.61
N SER A 68 7.85 8.14 4.94
CA SER A 68 7.84 8.34 3.49
C SER A 68 8.31 7.05 2.82
N ILE A 69 7.49 6.51 1.93
CA ILE A 69 7.88 5.43 1.00
C ILE A 69 9.07 5.87 0.13
N ASP A 70 9.32 7.19 0.01
CA ASP A 70 10.43 7.77 -0.74
C ASP A 70 11.77 7.68 0.00
N CYS A 71 12.02 6.56 0.70
CA CYS A 71 13.34 6.15 1.13
C CYS A 71 14.14 5.63 -0.07
N MET A 72 14.35 6.48 -1.08
CA MET A 72 15.17 6.19 -2.27
C MET A 72 16.66 5.98 -1.96
N HIS A 73 17.06 6.07 -0.69
CA HIS A 73 18.43 5.81 -0.25
C HIS A 73 18.66 4.39 0.27
N TRP A 74 17.63 3.53 0.29
CA TRP A 74 17.75 2.16 0.80
C TRP A 74 17.76 1.17 -0.36
N HIS A 75 18.88 0.46 -0.54
CA HIS A 75 18.95 -0.68 -1.45
C HIS A 75 18.12 -1.83 -0.87
N TRP A 76 16.89 -1.97 -1.33
CA TRP A 76 16.09 -3.15 -1.05
C TRP A 76 16.75 -4.36 -1.72
N LYS A 77 17.04 -5.40 -0.94
CA LYS A 77 17.68 -6.65 -1.39
C LYS A 77 17.00 -7.30 -2.60
N ASN A 78 15.70 -7.03 -2.80
CA ASN A 78 14.86 -7.63 -3.84
C ASN A 78 14.27 -6.61 -4.83
N TYR A 79 14.76 -5.36 -4.89
CA TYR A 79 14.25 -4.42 -5.90
C TYR A 79 14.81 -4.79 -7.27
N PRO A 80 13.97 -5.04 -8.29
CA PRO A 80 14.44 -5.24 -9.64
C PRO A 80 14.94 -3.90 -10.20
N THR A 81 16.23 -3.62 -10.05
CA THR A 81 16.93 -2.60 -10.84
C THR A 81 17.16 -3.14 -12.25
N ALA A 82 16.11 -3.09 -13.06
CA ALA A 82 16.22 -3.22 -14.51
C ALA A 82 15.29 -2.18 -15.15
N ARG A 83 15.90 -1.12 -15.69
CA ARG A 83 15.31 -0.32 -16.76
C ARG A 83 16.22 -0.50 -17.96
N HIS A 84 15.65 -0.99 -19.06
CA HIS A 84 16.27 -0.96 -20.38
C HIS A 84 16.42 0.47 -20.87
#